data_AF-A0A316NK95-F1
#
_entry.id   AF-A0A316NK95-F1
#
_cell.length_a   1.000
_cell.length_b   1.000
_cell.length_c   1.000
_cell.angle_alpha   90.00
_cell.angle_beta   90.00
_cell.angle_gamma   90.00
#
_symmetry.space_group_name_H-M   'P 1'
#
loop_
_entity.id
_entity.type
_entity.pdbx_description
1 polymer ?
#
loop_
_entity_poly.entity_id
_entity_poly.type
_entity_poly.pdbx_seq_one_letter_code
_entity_poly.pdbx_strand_id
1 'polypeptide(L)'
;MVEMINRIEKRRPNDRIILKDLKTGTTKTYEIPVGKRVIYGKQEFDMSKVPHGELKLSGENIPDSDFYLAGLALEHMDVNDDKKIDEYDSDSEMAGRLNRKLSSSKYYVKDVDCFSDAGIYKGEGGAIFSQDSGKFFQFYIENKDEQK
;
A
#
# COMPACT_ATOMS: atom_id res chain seq x y z
N MET A 1 -30.80 30.81 13.38
CA MET A 1 -29.85 30.61 12.27
C MET A 1 -28.79 29.65 12.76
N VAL A 2 -28.81 28.41 12.29
CA VAL A 2 -27.74 27.45 12.58
C VAL A 2 -26.77 27.60 11.42
N GLU A 3 -25.60 28.18 11.67
CA GLU A 3 -24.51 28.22 10.71
C GLU A 3 -24.08 26.78 10.44
N MET A 4 -24.59 26.23 9.34
CA MET A 4 -24.11 24.99 8.77
C MET A 4 -22.71 25.30 8.26
N ILE A 5 -21.70 25.02 9.11
CA ILE A 5 -20.30 25.04 8.73
C ILE A 5 -20.11 23.95 7.68
N ASN A 6 -20.41 24.28 6.42
CA ASN A 6 -19.90 23.56 5.26
C ASN A 6 -18.40 23.85 5.19
N ARG A 7 -17.64 23.24 6.11
CA ARG A 7 -16.25 22.88 5.82
C ARG A 7 -16.35 21.84 4.72
N ILE A 8 -16.32 22.32 3.48
CA ILE A 8 -15.72 21.56 2.40
C ILE A 8 -14.27 21.40 2.85
N GLU A 9 -13.99 20.35 3.64
CA GLU A 9 -12.64 19.85 3.77
C GLU A 9 -12.17 19.65 2.34
N LYS A 10 -11.25 20.49 1.86
CA LYS A 10 -10.50 20.21 0.64
C LYS A 10 -9.92 18.83 0.86
N ARG A 11 -10.56 17.80 0.30
CA ARG A 11 -10.04 16.44 0.32
C ARG A 11 -8.64 16.54 -0.24
N ARG A 12 -7.65 16.17 0.56
CA ARG A 12 -6.26 16.12 0.10
C ARG A 12 -6.24 15.10 -1.04
N PRO A 13 -5.46 15.31 -2.11
CA PRO A 13 -5.38 14.33 -3.19
C PRO A 13 -4.76 13.02 -2.70
N ASN A 14 -3.84 13.12 -1.72
CA ASN A 14 -3.11 12.00 -1.14
C ASN A 14 -3.18 12.01 0.39
N ASP A 15 -3.24 10.82 0.97
CA ASP A 15 -2.93 10.52 2.37
C ASP A 15 -1.52 9.91 2.47
N ARG A 16 -1.05 9.65 3.68
CA ARG A 16 0.33 9.21 3.93
C ARG A 16 0.37 7.91 4.71
N ILE A 17 1.23 6.99 4.30
CA ILE A 17 1.69 5.90 5.15
C ILE A 17 3.05 6.27 5.72
N ILE A 18 3.16 6.21 7.05
CA ILE A 18 4.39 6.47 7.79
C ILE A 18 4.84 5.17 8.44
N LEU A 19 5.96 4.62 7.97
CA LEU A 19 6.60 3.45 8.55
C LEU A 19 7.70 3.89 9.52
N LYS A 20 7.61 3.49 10.78
CA LYS A 20 8.66 3.72 11.78
C LYS A 20 9.29 2.40 12.23
N ASP A 21 10.57 2.23 11.89
CA ASP A 21 11.36 1.10 12.39
C ASP A 21 11.73 1.37 13.85
N LEU A 22 11.27 0.50 14.75
CA LEU A 22 11.49 0.63 16.18
C LEU A 22 12.93 0.32 16.60
N LYS A 23 13.66 -0.48 15.81
CA LYS A 23 15.05 -0.85 16.10
C LYS A 23 16.02 0.27 15.75
N THR A 24 15.82 0.90 14.59
CA THR A 24 16.72 1.95 14.07
C THR A 24 16.22 3.36 14.36
N GLY A 25 14.93 3.53 14.66
CA GLY A 25 14.27 4.83 14.76
C GLY A 25 13.99 5.49 13.40
N THR A 26 14.40 4.87 12.30
CA THR A 26 14.22 5.41 10.96
C THR A 26 12.74 5.48 10.60
N THR A 27 12.34 6.59 9.97
CA THR A 27 10.98 6.79 9.48
C THR A 27 10.99 6.94 7.97
N LYS A 28 10.15 6.17 7.28
CA LYS A 28 9.87 6.32 5.84
C LYS A 28 8.42 6.76 5.66
N THR A 29 8.17 7.64 4.70
CA THR A 29 6.83 8.15 4.41
C THR A 29 6.55 7.98 2.93
N TYR A 30 5.35 7.49 2.59
CA TYR A 30 4.86 7.32 1.24
C TYR A 30 3.52 8.04 1.09
N GLU A 31 3.35 8.81 0.03
CA GLU A 31 2.07 9.41 -0.34
C GLU A 31 1.27 8.42 -1.18
N ILE A 32 0.02 8.20 -0.77
CA ILE A 32 -0.90 7.28 -1.44
C ILE A 32 -2.19 8.04 -1.74
N PRO A 33 -2.80 7.89 -2.93
CA PRO A 33 -4.04 8.57 -3.25
C PRO A 33 -5.15 8.29 -2.23
N VAL A 34 -6.03 9.26 -2.01
CA VAL A 34 -7.21 9.04 -1.16
C VAL A 34 -8.14 8.03 -1.83
N GLY A 35 -8.78 7.16 -1.03
CA GLY A 35 -9.67 6.10 -1.55
C GLY A 35 -9.04 4.72 -1.61
N LYS A 36 -7.72 4.60 -1.46
CA LYS A 36 -7.03 3.31 -1.49
C LYS A 36 -7.25 2.52 -0.19
N ARG A 37 -7.19 1.19 -0.30
CA ARG A 37 -7.27 0.25 0.82
C ARG A 37 -5.90 -0.37 1.09
N VAL A 38 -5.50 -0.37 2.34
CA VAL A 38 -4.22 -0.90 2.81
C VAL A 38 -4.50 -2.04 3.77
N ILE A 39 -4.03 -3.25 3.46
CA ILE A 39 -4.13 -4.40 4.36
C ILE A 39 -2.78 -4.63 5.02
N TYR A 40 -2.71 -4.46 6.33
CA TYR A 40 -1.53 -4.69 7.15
C TYR A 40 -1.81 -5.80 8.16
N GLY A 41 -1.19 -6.97 7.93
CA GLY A 41 -1.48 -8.20 8.66
C GLY A 41 -2.94 -8.62 8.49
N LYS A 42 -3.74 -8.55 9.56
CA LYS A 42 -5.18 -8.86 9.55
C LYS A 42 -6.09 -7.62 9.55
N GLN A 43 -5.50 -6.43 9.51
CA GLN A 43 -6.23 -5.17 9.60
C GLN A 43 -6.31 -4.53 8.21
N GLU A 44 -7.49 -4.05 7.85
CA GLU A 44 -7.73 -3.28 6.64
C GLU A 44 -7.95 -1.80 7.02
N PHE A 45 -7.28 -0.91 6.31
CA PHE A 45 -7.35 0.53 6.48
C PHE A 45 -7.87 1.17 5.19
N ASP A 46 -8.98 1.90 5.30
CA ASP A 46 -9.46 2.79 4.24
C ASP A 46 -8.74 4.13 4.40
N MET A 47 -7.88 4.49 3.46
CA MET A 47 -7.08 5.70 3.54
C MET A 47 -7.97 6.94 3.66
N SER A 48 -9.14 6.96 3.02
CA SER A 48 -10.12 8.06 3.14
C SER A 48 -10.65 8.29 4.57
N LYS A 49 -10.40 7.36 5.50
CA LYS A 49 -10.84 7.42 6.90
C LYS A 49 -9.67 7.55 7.88
N VAL A 50 -8.42 7.61 7.41
CA VAL A 50 -7.28 7.66 8.34
C VAL A 50 -7.23 9.01 9.06
N PRO A 51 -7.09 9.04 10.40
CA PRO A 51 -7.03 10.28 11.14
C PRO A 51 -5.92 11.19 10.63
N HIS A 52 -6.25 12.46 10.40
CA HIS A 52 -5.32 13.46 9.88
C HIS A 52 -4.69 13.15 8.51
N GLY A 53 -5.19 12.14 7.79
CA GLY A 53 -4.60 11.68 6.52
C GLY A 53 -3.29 10.92 6.71
N GLU A 54 -3.04 10.35 7.89
CA GLU A 54 -1.80 9.65 8.21
C GLU A 54 -2.06 8.26 8.81
N LEU A 55 -1.68 7.21 8.08
CA LEU A 55 -1.57 5.85 8.59
C LEU A 55 -0.17 5.62 9.15
N LYS A 56 -0.05 5.57 10.48
CA LYS A 56 1.22 5.33 11.16
C LYS A 56 1.36 3.85 11.51
N LEU A 57 2.33 3.18 10.90
CA LEU A 57 2.68 1.80 11.17
C LEU A 57 4.05 1.76 11.83
N SER A 58 4.19 1.01 12.92
CA SER A 58 5.46 0.86 13.62
C SER A 58 5.73 -0.62 13.85
N GLY A 59 6.99 -1.01 13.70
CA GLY A 59 7.41 -2.39 13.86
C GLY A 59 8.92 -2.51 13.74
N GLU A 60 9.43 -3.72 13.85
CA GLU A 60 10.84 -4.01 13.59
C GLU A 60 10.98 -4.61 12.20
N ASN A 61 12.09 -4.30 11.51
CA ASN A 61 12.38 -4.81 10.18
C ASN A 61 12.87 -6.28 10.21
N ILE A 62 12.06 -7.17 10.79
CA ILE A 62 12.31 -8.60 10.90
C ILE A 62 11.78 -9.27 9.63
N PRO A 63 12.56 -10.11 8.92
CA PRO A 63 12.07 -10.84 7.75
C PRO A 63 10.72 -11.52 8.03
N ASP A 64 9.83 -11.49 7.05
CA ASP A 64 8.50 -12.12 7.11
C ASP A 64 7.50 -11.48 8.11
N SER A 65 7.87 -10.40 8.80
CA SER A 65 6.92 -9.61 9.59
C SER A 65 6.03 -8.74 8.71
N ASP A 66 4.82 -8.41 9.18
CA ASP A 66 3.91 -7.48 8.49
C ASP A 66 4.61 -6.13 8.19
N PHE A 67 5.45 -5.66 9.12
CA PHE A 67 6.23 -4.42 8.95
C PHE A 67 7.26 -4.53 7.82
N TYR A 68 8.03 -5.62 7.79
CA TYR A 68 9.02 -5.88 6.73
C TYR A 68 8.34 -6.01 5.37
N LEU A 69 7.26 -6.78 5.28
CA LEU A 69 6.52 -6.99 4.04
C LEU A 69 5.87 -5.68 3.55
N ALA A 70 5.32 -4.86 4.45
CA ALA A 70 4.78 -3.55 4.10
C ALA A 70 5.86 -2.59 3.58
N GLY A 71 7.01 -2.53 4.25
CA GLY A 71 8.15 -1.72 3.80
C GLY A 71 8.68 -2.20 2.45
N LEU A 72 8.80 -3.51 2.26
CA LEU A 72 9.27 -4.10 1.01
C LEU A 72 8.31 -3.80 -0.14
N ALA A 73 7.00 -3.91 0.07
CA ALA A 73 6.03 -3.59 -0.97
C ALA A 73 6.04 -2.10 -1.33
N LEU A 74 5.94 -1.20 -0.34
CA LEU A 74 5.95 0.26 -0.61
C LEU A 74 7.24 0.72 -1.30
N GLU A 75 8.38 0.14 -0.95
CA GLU A 75 9.66 0.44 -1.61
C GLU A 75 9.70 0.03 -3.09
N HIS A 76 9.03 -1.06 -3.48
CA HIS A 76 9.00 -1.50 -4.88
C HIS A 76 7.82 -0.94 -5.66
N MET A 77 6.79 -0.47 -4.97
CA MET A 77 5.70 0.30 -5.55
C MET A 77 6.10 1.74 -5.85
N ASP A 78 7.10 2.28 -5.17
CA ASP A 78 7.73 3.59 -5.45
C ASP A 78 8.88 3.39 -6.45
N VAL A 79 8.54 2.99 -7.69
CA VAL A 79 9.51 2.58 -8.72
C VAL A 79 10.46 3.72 -9.08
N ASN A 80 9.96 4.95 -9.08
CA ASN A 80 10.72 6.14 -9.42
C ASN A 80 11.45 6.79 -8.21
N ASP A 81 11.26 6.25 -7.00
CA ASP A 81 11.86 6.68 -5.72
C ASP A 81 11.42 8.09 -5.23
N ASP A 82 10.33 8.66 -5.76
CA ASP A 82 9.83 9.99 -5.43
C ASP A 82 8.93 10.05 -4.18
N LYS A 83 8.69 8.88 -3.55
CA LYS A 83 7.86 8.69 -2.35
C LYS A 83 6.36 8.91 -2.57
N LYS A 84 5.90 8.96 -3.82
CA LYS A 84 4.48 8.90 -4.17
C LYS A 84 4.23 7.55 -4.83
N ILE A 85 3.06 6.99 -4.56
CA ILE A 85 2.59 5.78 -5.23
C ILE A 85 1.48 6.22 -6.17
N ASP A 86 1.80 6.41 -7.45
CA ASP A 86 0.85 6.94 -8.43
C ASP A 86 0.97 6.23 -9.79
N GLU A 87 0.27 6.73 -10.80
CA GLU A 87 0.22 6.14 -12.14
C GLU A 87 1.58 6.08 -12.86
N TYR A 88 2.59 6.81 -12.37
CA TYR A 88 3.95 6.80 -12.92
C TYR A 88 4.80 5.64 -12.39
N ASP A 89 4.32 4.90 -11.38
CA ASP A 89 5.02 3.78 -10.76
C ASP A 89 4.58 2.41 -11.29
N SER A 90 4.75 2.21 -12.59
CA SER A 90 4.42 0.94 -13.26
C SER A 90 5.66 0.06 -13.47
N ASP A 91 5.77 -1.07 -12.75
CA ASP A 91 6.75 -2.14 -13.00
C ASP A 91 6.06 -3.48 -13.24
N SER A 92 6.06 -3.95 -14.50
CA SER A 92 5.47 -5.24 -14.89
C SER A 92 6.25 -6.45 -14.38
N GLU A 93 7.48 -6.28 -13.89
CA GLU A 93 8.29 -7.36 -13.31
C GLU A 93 8.33 -7.31 -11.78
N MET A 94 7.57 -6.42 -11.14
CA MET A 94 7.61 -6.20 -9.70
C MET A 94 7.42 -7.49 -8.90
N ALA A 95 6.42 -8.31 -9.25
CA ALA A 95 6.17 -9.60 -8.59
C ALA A 95 7.38 -10.55 -8.68
N GLY A 96 7.99 -10.67 -9.85
CA GLY A 96 9.19 -11.48 -10.05
C GLY A 96 10.40 -10.95 -9.26
N ARG A 97 10.59 -9.64 -9.19
CA ARG A 97 11.66 -8.99 -8.40
C ARG A 97 11.47 -9.20 -6.91
N LEU A 98 10.25 -9.02 -6.40
CA LEU A 98 9.91 -9.28 -5.01
C LEU A 98 10.08 -10.77 -4.67
N ASN A 99 9.64 -11.68 -5.52
CA ASN A 99 9.83 -13.14 -5.33
C ASN A 99 11.30 -13.56 -5.27
N ARG A 100 12.18 -12.93 -6.06
CA ARG A 100 13.63 -13.17 -5.95
C ARG A 100 14.18 -12.74 -4.58
N LYS A 101 13.76 -11.57 -4.07
CA LYS A 101 14.11 -11.10 -2.71
C LYS A 101 13.54 -12.01 -1.62
N LEU A 102 12.37 -12.60 -1.86
CA LEU A 102 11.68 -13.52 -0.96
C LEU A 102 12.07 -14.99 -1.15
N SER A 103 13.16 -15.31 -1.85
CA SER A 103 13.53 -16.70 -2.17
C SER A 103 13.72 -17.63 -0.95
N SER A 104 14.00 -17.08 0.24
CA SER A 104 14.07 -17.80 1.51
C SER A 104 12.86 -17.59 2.42
N SER A 105 11.88 -16.79 1.98
CA SER A 105 10.65 -16.50 2.71
C SER A 105 9.62 -17.61 2.51
N LYS A 106 8.74 -17.77 3.49
CA LYS A 106 7.51 -18.58 3.32
C LYS A 106 6.40 -17.84 2.54
N TYR A 107 6.61 -16.56 2.27
CA TYR A 107 5.69 -15.72 1.50
C TYR A 107 6.20 -15.52 0.08
N TYR A 108 5.27 -15.39 -0.85
CA TYR A 108 5.55 -15.01 -2.23
C TYR A 108 4.55 -13.95 -2.69
N VAL A 109 4.96 -13.10 -3.62
CA VAL A 109 4.09 -12.20 -4.34
C VAL A 109 3.40 -12.94 -5.47
N LYS A 110 2.07 -12.93 -5.46
CA LYS A 110 1.30 -13.43 -6.60
C LYS A 110 1.41 -12.44 -7.75
N ASP A 111 1.74 -12.96 -8.93
CA ASP A 111 1.50 -12.21 -10.17
C ASP A 111 -0.01 -12.16 -10.36
N VAL A 112 -0.55 -10.95 -10.45
CA VAL A 112 -2.00 -10.75 -10.56
C VAL A 112 -2.25 -10.37 -11.99
N ASP A 113 -2.63 -11.35 -12.81
CA ASP A 113 -3.05 -11.11 -14.19
C ASP A 113 -4.10 -9.99 -14.18
N CYS A 114 -3.88 -9.01 -15.05
CA CYS A 114 -4.49 -7.67 -15.06
C CYS A 114 -6.03 -7.62 -15.12
N PHE A 115 -6.71 -8.77 -15.10
CA PHE A 115 -8.16 -8.93 -15.23
C PHE A 115 -8.76 -10.00 -14.30
N SER A 116 -8.05 -10.49 -13.28
CA SER A 116 -8.60 -11.51 -12.37
C SER A 116 -8.87 -10.97 -10.96
N ASP A 117 -9.87 -11.57 -10.32
CA ASP A 117 -10.64 -11.30 -9.07
C ASP A 117 -9.94 -10.68 -7.82
N ALA A 118 -8.67 -10.30 -7.90
CA ALA A 118 -7.94 -9.57 -6.85
C ALA A 118 -7.73 -8.07 -7.17
N GLY A 119 -8.20 -7.61 -8.34
CA GLY A 119 -8.56 -6.21 -8.64
C GLY A 119 -7.46 -5.15 -8.49
N ILE A 120 -6.23 -5.51 -8.83
CA ILE A 120 -5.14 -4.56 -9.01
C ILE A 120 -5.16 -4.08 -10.46
N TYR A 121 -5.42 -2.79 -10.68
CA TYR A 121 -5.38 -2.20 -12.02
C TYR A 121 -3.93 -1.96 -12.48
N LYS A 122 -3.70 -2.20 -13.77
CA LYS A 122 -2.42 -1.98 -14.45
C LYS A 122 -2.09 -0.49 -14.42
N GLY A 123 -0.98 -0.12 -13.79
CA GLY A 123 -0.51 1.26 -13.69
C GLY A 123 -0.39 1.79 -12.26
N GLU A 124 -1.00 1.15 -11.26
CA GLU A 124 -0.93 1.66 -9.87
C GLU A 124 -0.10 0.76 -8.93
N GLY A 125 0.28 -0.45 -9.35
CA GLY A 125 1.27 -1.30 -8.65
C GLY A 125 0.82 -1.88 -7.31
N GLY A 126 -0.12 -2.84 -7.28
CA GLY A 126 -0.46 -3.55 -6.03
C GLY A 126 0.49 -4.71 -5.75
N ALA A 127 0.89 -4.91 -4.48
CA ALA A 127 1.63 -6.10 -4.05
C ALA A 127 0.76 -6.96 -3.10
N ILE A 128 0.62 -8.25 -3.44
CA ILE A 128 -0.09 -9.25 -2.62
C ILE A 128 0.88 -10.33 -2.18
N PHE A 129 1.16 -10.47 -0.89
CA PHE A 129 1.90 -11.62 -0.36
C PHE A 129 0.95 -12.74 0.06
N SER A 130 1.25 -13.95 -0.40
CA SER A 130 0.51 -15.19 -0.13
C SER A 130 1.41 -16.23 0.52
N GLN A 131 0.83 -17.06 1.39
CA GLN A 131 1.37 -18.33 1.85
C GLN A 131 0.35 -19.39 1.40
N ASP A 132 0.75 -20.44 0.67
CA ASP A 132 -0.19 -21.42 0.10
C ASP A 132 -1.20 -21.88 1.18
N SER A 133 -2.49 -21.60 0.95
CA SER A 133 -3.66 -21.82 1.83
C SER A 133 -3.86 -20.94 3.09
N GLY A 134 -3.44 -19.66 3.06
CA GLY A 134 -3.88 -18.56 3.94
C GLY A 134 -2.88 -18.22 5.07
N LYS A 135 -2.46 -16.98 5.32
CA LYS A 135 -3.21 -15.70 5.47
C LYS A 135 -2.42 -14.48 4.90
N PHE A 136 -3.16 -13.42 4.58
CA PHE A 136 -2.88 -12.33 3.61
C PHE A 136 -1.85 -11.24 3.96
N PHE A 137 -1.32 -10.60 2.89
CA PHE A 137 -1.00 -9.17 2.81
C PHE A 137 -1.36 -8.66 1.39
N GLN A 138 -2.03 -7.50 1.23
CA GLN A 138 -2.48 -7.00 -0.09
C GLN A 138 -2.61 -5.46 -0.14
N PHE A 139 -2.14 -4.86 -1.24
CA PHE A 139 -2.45 -3.48 -1.67
C PHE A 139 -3.43 -3.49 -2.85
N TYR A 140 -4.51 -2.71 -2.77
CA TYR A 140 -5.56 -2.58 -3.81
C TYR A 140 -5.75 -1.12 -4.21
N ILE A 141 -5.90 -0.86 -5.52
CA ILE A 141 -5.74 0.48 -6.08
C ILE A 141 -6.88 0.78 -7.07
N GLU A 142 -7.71 1.79 -6.76
CA GLU A 142 -8.79 2.28 -7.63
C GLU A 142 -8.91 3.81 -7.46
N ASN A 143 -8.94 4.60 -8.53
CA ASN A 143 -9.48 5.96 -8.49
C ASN A 143 -10.50 6.14 -9.62
N LYS A 144 -11.59 6.81 -9.29
CA LYS A 144 -12.88 6.72 -9.96
C LYS A 144 -13.10 7.97 -10.81
N ASP A 145 -12.73 7.92 -12.09
CA ASP A 145 -13.67 8.45 -13.08
C ASP A 145 -14.65 7.36 -13.56
N GLU A 146 -14.50 6.10 -13.12
CA GLU A 146 -15.28 4.98 -13.65
C GLU A 146 -16.10 4.23 -12.58
N GLN A 147 -17.17 4.84 -12.06
CA GLN A 147 -18.49 4.19 -12.05
C GLN A 147 -19.55 5.29 -12.04
N LYS A 148 -19.73 5.97 -13.18
CA LYS A 148 -21.01 6.53 -13.63
C LYS A 148 -21.05 6.56 -15.15
#